data_AF-A0A2A4TB28-F1
#
_entry.id   AF-A0A2A4TB28-F1
#
_cell.length_a   1.000
_cell.length_b   1.000
_cell.length_c   1.000
_cell.angle_alpha   90.00
_cell.angle_beta   90.00
_cell.angle_gamma   90.00
#
_symmetry.space_group_name_H-M   'P 1'
#
loop_
_entity.id
_entity.type
_entity.pdbx_description
1 polymer ?
#
loop_
_entity_poly.entity_id
_entity_poly.type
_entity_poly.pdbx_seq_one_letter_code
_entity_poly.pdbx_strand_id
1 'polypeptide(L)'
;MKHKIRNIFVVCMALGLFVLSASFIWVATLEIPTLDGFDSRTVTQSTKIYDRTGDVLLFDLHEDIRRTVVPLGEISRHLKNASIAIEDAEFYEHNGIRPARILKAVFDNLTEGNLLGGQGASTITQQVIKNTLLTTDKKISRKVKEWILALKIERILEKDEILELYLNE
;
A
#
# COMPACT_ATOMS: atom_id res chain seq x y z
N MET A 1 -38.81 -29.69 5.84
CA MET A 1 -37.43 -29.38 5.40
C MET A 1 -37.28 -27.98 4.79
N LYS A 2 -38.13 -27.58 3.82
CA LYS A 2 -38.07 -26.26 3.13
C LYS A 2 -38.12 -25.04 4.07
N HIS A 3 -38.93 -25.06 5.13
CA HIS A 3 -39.01 -23.95 6.09
C HIS A 3 -37.74 -23.77 6.94
N LYS A 4 -37.01 -24.85 7.27
CA LYS A 4 -35.75 -24.76 8.03
C LYS A 4 -34.64 -24.13 7.19
N ILE A 5 -34.54 -24.51 5.91
CA ILE A 5 -33.56 -23.93 4.96
C ILE A 5 -33.83 -22.44 4.74
N ARG A 6 -35.10 -22.05 4.56
CA ARG A 6 -35.50 -20.64 4.43
C ARG A 6 -35.13 -19.83 5.68
N ASN A 7 -35.40 -20.36 6.87
CA ASN A 7 -35.08 -19.66 8.11
C ASN A 7 -33.56 -19.51 8.31
N ILE A 8 -32.77 -20.54 7.99
CA ILE A 8 -31.30 -20.47 8.01
C ILE A 8 -30.80 -19.39 7.05
N PHE A 9 -31.31 -19.37 5.81
CA PHE A 9 -30.92 -18.36 4.82
C PHE A 9 -31.23 -16.92 5.30
N VAL A 10 -32.43 -16.70 5.85
CA VAL A 10 -32.83 -15.38 6.38
C VAL A 10 -31.93 -14.96 7.55
N VAL A 11 -31.60 -15.87 8.45
CA VAL A 11 -30.68 -15.60 9.58
C VAL A 11 -29.28 -15.27 9.08
N CYS A 12 -28.72 -16.02 8.13
CA CYS A 12 -27.43 -15.72 7.53
C CYS A 12 -27.41 -14.34 6.84
N MET A 13 -28.48 -14.00 6.11
CA MET A 13 -28.61 -12.71 5.45
C MET A 13 -28.69 -11.56 6.47
N ALA A 14 -29.47 -11.73 7.54
CA ALA A 14 -29.57 -10.75 8.62
C ALA A 14 -28.23 -10.55 9.34
N LEU A 15 -27.50 -11.63 9.63
CA LEU A 15 -26.16 -11.57 10.21
C LEU A 15 -25.16 -10.88 9.27
N GLY A 16 -25.23 -11.17 7.97
CA GLY A 16 -24.39 -10.51 6.97
C GLY A 16 -24.61 -9.01 6.93
N LEU A 17 -25.88 -8.57 6.90
CA LEU A 17 -26.23 -7.15 6.95
C LEU A 17 -25.76 -6.50 8.25
N PHE A 18 -25.93 -7.16 9.40
CA PHE A 18 -25.46 -6.66 10.68
C PHE A 18 -23.93 -6.45 10.71
N VAL A 19 -23.16 -7.42 10.22
CA VAL A 19 -21.69 -7.32 10.13
C VAL A 19 -21.27 -6.20 9.19
N LEU A 20 -21.95 -6.04 8.04
CA LEU A 20 -21.68 -4.95 7.09
C LEU A 20 -21.96 -3.58 7.72
N SER A 21 -23.10 -3.41 8.38
CA SER A 21 -23.45 -2.16 9.07
C SER A 21 -22.47 -1.83 10.20
N ALA A 22 -22.12 -2.81 11.03
CA ALA A 22 -21.13 -2.63 12.10
C ALA A 22 -19.74 -2.26 11.55
N SER A 23 -19.32 -2.93 10.48
CA SER A 23 -18.05 -2.62 9.80
C SER A 23 -18.06 -1.22 9.21
N PHE A 24 -19.16 -0.79 8.59
CA PHE A 24 -19.31 0.56 8.04
C PHE A 24 -19.20 1.63 9.12
N ILE A 25 -19.90 1.46 10.25
CA ILE A 25 -19.83 2.37 11.40
C ILE A 25 -18.38 2.44 11.91
N TRP A 26 -17.73 1.28 12.09
CA TRP A 26 -16.34 1.24 12.55
C TRP A 26 -15.38 1.96 11.59
N VAL A 27 -15.50 1.75 10.28
CA VAL A 27 -14.70 2.47 9.28
C VAL A 27 -14.95 3.97 9.33
N ALA A 28 -16.20 4.40 9.53
CA ALA A 28 -16.54 5.82 9.67
C ALA A 28 -15.93 6.48 10.92
N THR A 29 -15.61 5.69 11.96
CA THR A 29 -14.89 6.18 13.15
C THR A 29 -13.37 6.24 12.99
N LEU A 30 -12.82 5.73 11.88
CA LEU A 30 -11.37 5.75 11.66
C LEU A 30 -10.90 7.15 11.27
N GLU A 31 -9.94 7.68 12.02
CA GLU A 31 -9.23 8.90 11.64
C GLU A 31 -8.30 8.60 10.45
N ILE A 32 -8.60 9.18 9.29
CA ILE A 32 -7.81 9.00 8.06
C ILE A 32 -6.93 10.24 7.88
N PRO A 33 -5.60 10.10 7.80
CA PRO A 33 -4.72 11.20 7.45
C PRO A 33 -5.15 11.87 6.14
N THR A 34 -4.99 13.19 6.04
CA THR A 34 -5.20 13.89 4.77
C THR A 34 -3.98 13.68 3.87
N LEU A 35 -4.18 13.81 2.56
CA LEU A 35 -3.11 13.76 1.55
C LEU A 35 -2.65 15.17 1.15
N ASP A 36 -3.00 16.18 1.94
CA ASP A 36 -2.74 17.57 1.59
C ASP A 36 -1.22 17.81 1.56
N GLY A 37 -0.73 18.29 0.42
CA GLY A 37 0.69 18.54 0.22
C GLY A 37 1.55 17.27 0.10
N PHE A 38 0.95 16.09 -0.11
CA PHE A 38 1.71 14.86 -0.35
C PHE A 38 2.66 14.99 -1.55
N ASP A 39 2.20 15.63 -2.62
CA ASP A 39 2.97 15.89 -3.84
C ASP A 39 4.12 16.90 -3.61
N SER A 40 4.02 17.72 -2.57
CA SER A 40 5.01 18.73 -2.18
C SER A 40 5.94 18.27 -1.04
N ARG A 41 5.84 17.01 -0.62
CA ARG A 41 6.62 16.47 0.48
C ARG A 41 8.10 16.48 0.12
N THR A 42 8.91 17.18 0.90
CA THR A 42 10.36 17.04 0.82
C THR A 42 10.75 15.74 1.51
N VAL A 43 11.16 14.74 0.74
CA VAL A 43 11.62 13.45 1.28
C VAL A 43 12.98 13.66 1.95
N THR A 44 13.11 13.21 3.20
CA THR A 44 14.38 13.25 3.93
C THR A 44 15.43 12.46 3.16
N GLN A 45 16.54 13.11 2.84
CA GLN A 45 17.67 12.55 2.10
C GLN A 45 19.00 12.89 2.78
N SER A 46 20.04 12.12 2.46
CA SER A 46 21.37 12.36 2.99
C SER A 46 21.95 13.69 2.52
N THR A 47 22.71 14.36 3.39
CA THR A 47 23.58 15.47 2.99
C THR A 47 24.88 14.91 2.45
N LYS A 48 25.19 15.22 1.19
CA LYS A 48 26.42 14.77 0.52
C LYS A 48 27.45 15.88 0.44
N ILE A 49 28.66 15.62 0.91
CA ILE A 49 29.80 16.53 0.82
C ILE A 49 30.78 15.96 -0.20
N TYR A 50 31.04 16.72 -1.26
CA TYR A 50 31.96 16.35 -2.32
C TYR A 50 33.29 17.11 -2.18
N ASP A 51 34.31 16.64 -2.89
CA ASP A 51 35.56 17.37 -3.05
C ASP A 51 35.39 18.65 -3.89
N ARG A 52 36.48 19.41 -4.08
CA ARG A 52 36.43 20.67 -4.85
C ARG A 52 36.03 20.51 -6.32
N THR A 53 36.11 19.30 -6.87
CA THR A 53 35.74 19.01 -8.27
C THR A 53 34.25 18.67 -8.39
N GLY A 54 33.65 18.17 -7.31
CA GLY A 54 32.28 17.68 -7.29
C GLY A 54 32.18 16.19 -7.63
N ASP A 55 33.27 15.54 -8.06
CA ASP A 55 33.26 14.17 -8.56
C ASP A 55 33.44 13.13 -7.44
N VAL A 56 34.24 13.46 -6.41
CA VAL A 56 34.54 12.53 -5.32
C VAL A 56 33.65 12.83 -4.12
N LEU A 57 32.79 11.87 -3.76
CA LEU A 57 32.00 11.93 -2.52
C LEU A 57 32.93 11.71 -1.31
N LEU A 58 33.04 12.72 -0.45
CA LEU A 58 33.87 12.67 0.76
C LEU A 58 33.07 12.20 1.97
N PHE A 59 31.84 12.70 2.15
CA PHE A 59 30.97 12.34 3.27
C PHE A 59 29.50 12.21 2.84
N ASP A 60 28.81 11.26 3.48
CA ASP A 60 27.38 10.99 3.33
C ASP A 60 26.75 11.07 4.73
N LEU A 61 26.31 12.26 5.10
CA LEU A 61 25.78 12.58 6.42
C LEU A 61 24.27 12.30 6.45
N HIS A 62 23.86 11.49 7.40
CA HIS A 62 22.49 11.04 7.59
C HIS A 62 22.25 10.71 9.06
N GLU A 63 21.02 10.88 9.53
CA GLU A 63 20.57 10.38 10.82
C GLU A 63 20.19 8.89 10.67
N ASP A 64 18.89 8.59 10.67
CA ASP A 64 18.39 7.21 10.60
C ASP A 64 18.22 6.69 9.16
N ILE A 65 18.22 7.58 8.16
CA ILE A 65 17.87 7.24 6.77
C ILE A 65 18.97 7.70 5.82
N ARG A 66 19.61 6.73 5.14
CA ARG A 66 20.55 6.98 4.05
C ARG A 66 19.84 6.92 2.70
N ARG A 67 19.43 8.07 2.16
CA ARG A 67 18.65 8.14 0.91
C ARG A 67 19.26 9.11 -0.09
N THR A 68 19.25 8.70 -1.36
CA THR A 68 19.48 9.57 -2.52
C THR A 68 18.25 9.51 -3.39
N VAL A 69 17.55 10.63 -3.56
CA VAL A 69 16.40 10.67 -4.47
C VAL A 69 16.91 10.65 -5.90
N VAL A 70 16.42 9.71 -6.69
CA VAL A 70 16.77 9.52 -8.10
C VAL A 70 15.50 9.65 -8.94
N PRO A 71 15.48 10.53 -9.95
CA PRO A 71 14.35 10.63 -10.88
C PRO A 71 14.10 9.30 -11.58
N LEU A 72 12.83 8.93 -11.81
CA LEU A 72 12.46 7.66 -12.42
C LEU A 72 13.10 7.43 -13.80
N GLY A 73 13.35 8.52 -14.53
CA GLY A 73 14.04 8.52 -15.82
C GLY A 73 15.50 8.03 -15.75
N GLU A 74 16.17 8.24 -14.62
CA GLU A 74 17.55 7.80 -14.37
C GLU A 74 17.62 6.38 -13.79
N ILE A 75 16.50 5.88 -13.28
CA ILE A 75 16.40 4.50 -12.78
C ILE A 75 16.36 3.52 -13.97
N SER A 76 17.27 2.54 -13.94
CA SER A 76 17.35 1.48 -14.95
C SER A 76 16.00 0.82 -15.20
N ARG A 77 15.65 0.66 -16.48
CA ARG A 77 14.43 -0.03 -16.92
C ARG A 77 14.35 -1.46 -16.36
N HIS A 78 15.47 -2.14 -16.20
CA HIS A 78 15.49 -3.49 -15.64
C HIS A 78 15.06 -3.51 -14.18
N LEU A 79 15.46 -2.50 -13.39
CA LEU A 79 15.06 -2.40 -12.00
C LEU A 79 13.57 -2.10 -11.88
N LYS A 80 13.07 -1.12 -12.64
CA LYS A 80 11.63 -0.79 -12.70
C LYS A 80 10.79 -2.02 -13.02
N ASN A 81 11.15 -2.74 -14.09
CA ASN A 81 10.42 -3.92 -14.51
C ASN A 81 10.51 -5.07 -13.50
N ALA A 82 11.68 -5.29 -12.88
CA ALA A 82 11.85 -6.34 -11.88
C ALA A 82 11.01 -6.08 -10.63
N SER A 83 11.01 -4.85 -10.11
CA SER A 83 10.20 -4.46 -8.96
C SER A 83 8.71 -4.64 -9.25
N ILE A 84 8.22 -4.17 -10.41
CA ILE A 84 6.84 -4.37 -10.84
C ILE A 84 6.51 -5.86 -10.94
N ALA A 85 7.36 -6.66 -11.60
CA ALA A 85 7.08 -8.08 -11.80
C ALA A 85 7.00 -8.89 -10.50
N ILE A 86 7.82 -8.54 -9.51
CA ILE A 86 7.88 -9.23 -8.20
C ILE A 86 6.75 -8.77 -7.28
N GLU A 87 6.54 -7.45 -7.18
CA GLU A 87 5.68 -6.86 -6.15
C GLU A 87 4.24 -6.67 -6.64
N ASP A 88 4.06 -6.29 -7.91
CA ASP A 88 2.75 -5.89 -8.43
C ASP A 88 2.69 -5.96 -9.97
N ALA A 89 2.61 -7.17 -10.52
CA ALA A 89 2.73 -7.40 -11.97
C ALA A 89 1.67 -6.67 -12.83
N GLU A 90 0.55 -6.26 -12.23
CA GLU A 90 -0.54 -5.52 -12.89
C GLU A 90 -0.56 -4.04 -12.46
N PHE A 91 0.57 -3.51 -11.95
CA PHE A 91 0.67 -2.18 -11.36
C PHE A 91 0.02 -1.08 -12.21
N TYR A 92 0.26 -1.10 -13.52
CA TYR A 92 -0.26 -0.11 -14.45
C TYR A 92 -1.74 -0.30 -14.83
N GLU A 93 -2.37 -1.40 -14.44
CA GLU A 93 -3.73 -1.77 -14.84
C GLU A 93 -4.79 -1.49 -13.77
N HIS A 94 -4.41 -1.47 -12.48
CA HIS A 94 -5.35 -1.26 -11.37
C HIS A 94 -5.22 0.14 -10.76
N ASN A 95 -6.18 0.52 -9.90
CA ASN A 95 -6.20 1.82 -9.22
C ASN A 95 -5.88 1.64 -7.73
N GLY A 96 -4.64 1.34 -7.38
CA GLY A 96 -4.16 1.26 -6.00
C GLY A 96 -4.48 0.00 -5.19
N ILE A 97 -5.55 -0.73 -5.50
CA ILE A 97 -5.86 -2.01 -4.84
C ILE A 97 -6.29 -3.06 -5.86
N ARG A 98 -6.11 -4.34 -5.51
CA ARG A 98 -6.55 -5.48 -6.32
C ARG A 98 -7.53 -6.36 -5.55
N PRO A 99 -8.85 -6.07 -5.60
CA PRO A 99 -9.86 -6.83 -4.85
C PRO A 99 -9.83 -8.34 -5.13
N ALA A 100 -9.63 -8.74 -6.39
CA ALA A 100 -9.52 -10.15 -6.77
C ALA A 100 -8.33 -10.85 -6.10
N ARG A 101 -7.16 -10.21 -6.03
CA ARG A 101 -5.98 -10.72 -5.30
C ARG A 101 -6.21 -10.79 -3.80
N ILE A 102 -6.87 -9.78 -3.22
CA ILE A 102 -7.20 -9.76 -1.79
C ILE A 102 -8.13 -10.93 -1.45
N LEU A 103 -9.20 -11.13 -2.21
CA LEU A 103 -10.13 -12.24 -2.01
C LEU A 103 -9.44 -13.60 -2.18
N LYS A 104 -8.60 -13.73 -3.22
CA LYS A 104 -7.82 -14.94 -3.45
C LYS A 104 -6.87 -15.23 -2.29
N ALA A 105 -6.10 -14.25 -1.85
CA ALA A 105 -5.17 -14.41 -0.72
C ALA A 105 -5.91 -14.77 0.57
N VAL A 106 -7.08 -14.18 0.83
CA VAL A 106 -7.92 -14.56 1.99
C VAL A 106 -8.37 -16.01 1.88
N PHE A 107 -8.82 -16.46 0.70
CA PHE A 107 -9.23 -17.84 0.46
C PHE A 107 -8.07 -18.82 0.63
N ASP A 108 -6.94 -18.56 -0.02
CA ASP A 108 -5.73 -19.40 0.02
C ASP A 108 -5.23 -19.53 1.47
N ASN A 109 -5.13 -18.41 2.20
CA ASN A 109 -4.71 -18.41 3.61
C ASN A 109 -5.67 -19.16 4.55
N LEU A 110 -6.97 -19.16 4.27
CA LEU A 110 -7.97 -19.94 5.01
C LEU A 110 -7.81 -21.44 4.73
N THR A 111 -7.52 -21.82 3.49
CA THR A 111 -7.34 -23.22 3.10
C THR A 111 -6.01 -23.82 3.58
N GLU A 112 -4.96 -23.01 3.65
CA GLU A 112 -3.61 -23.44 4.07
C GLU A 112 -3.41 -23.37 5.59
N GLY A 113 -4.40 -22.89 6.36
CA GLY A 113 -4.33 -22.76 7.81
C GLY A 113 -3.35 -21.66 8.28
N ASN A 114 -2.84 -20.84 7.38
CA ASN A 114 -1.87 -19.78 7.67
C ASN A 114 -2.46 -18.40 7.39
N LEU A 115 -3.41 -18.00 8.24
CA LEU A 115 -4.16 -16.74 8.16
C LEU A 115 -3.29 -15.46 8.12
N LEU A 116 -2.03 -15.55 8.57
CA LEU A 116 -1.16 -14.38 8.79
C LEU A 116 0.19 -14.44 8.05
N GLY A 117 0.51 -15.53 7.35
CA GLY A 117 1.81 -15.76 6.72
C GLY A 117 1.79 -16.22 5.25
N GLY A 118 0.63 -16.36 4.63
CA GLY A 118 0.52 -16.74 3.21
C GLY A 118 0.63 -15.55 2.24
N GLN A 119 0.34 -15.82 0.96
CA GLN A 119 0.63 -14.94 -0.18
C GLN A 119 0.18 -13.48 0.05
N GLY A 120 1.10 -12.53 -0.09
CA GLY A 120 0.80 -11.10 0.00
C GLY A 120 -0.12 -10.63 -1.14
N ALA A 121 -1.06 -9.75 -0.84
CA ALA A 121 -1.97 -9.13 -1.81
C ALA A 121 -1.86 -7.60 -1.84
N SER A 122 -0.77 -7.04 -1.31
CA SER A 122 -0.57 -5.59 -1.28
C SER A 122 0.03 -5.12 -2.61
N THR A 123 -0.49 -4.03 -3.15
CA THR A 123 0.03 -3.35 -4.34
C THR A 123 1.21 -2.44 -3.99
N ILE A 124 1.96 -1.99 -5.00
CA ILE A 124 3.02 -0.98 -4.84
C ILE A 124 2.45 0.29 -4.18
N THR A 125 1.30 0.76 -4.63
CA THR A 125 0.62 1.95 -4.08
C THR A 125 0.32 1.80 -2.59
N GLN A 126 -0.15 0.62 -2.16
CA GLN A 126 -0.36 0.35 -0.74
C GLN A 126 0.94 0.37 0.06
N GLN A 127 2.04 -0.11 -0.53
CA GLN A 127 3.35 -0.07 0.11
C GLN A 127 3.88 1.35 0.27
N VAL A 128 3.70 2.22 -0.73
CA VAL A 128 4.01 3.66 -0.63
C VAL A 128 3.27 4.27 0.55
N ILE A 129 1.94 4.12 0.60
CA ILE A 129 1.13 4.67 1.70
C ILE A 129 1.56 4.12 3.07
N LYS A 130 1.83 2.81 3.14
CA LYS A 130 2.26 2.14 4.36
C LYS A 130 3.58 2.72 4.89
N ASN A 131 4.55 2.96 4.01
CA ASN A 131 5.89 3.41 4.39
C ASN A 131 5.97 4.92 4.64
N THR A 132 5.08 5.70 4.02
CA THR A 132 5.16 7.18 4.04
C THR A 132 4.23 7.85 5.04
N LEU A 133 3.03 7.32 5.27
CA LEU A 133 1.96 8.01 6.01
C LEU A 133 1.46 7.28 7.24
N LEU A 134 1.68 5.97 7.31
CA LEU A 134 1.11 5.13 8.35
C LEU A 134 2.21 4.61 9.28
N THR A 135 1.87 4.46 10.55
CA THR A 135 2.76 3.81 11.52
C THR A 135 2.85 2.31 11.25
N THR A 136 3.93 1.65 11.67
CA THR A 136 4.20 0.22 11.39
C THR A 136 3.31 -0.76 12.18
N ASP A 137 2.32 -0.26 12.93
CA ASP A 137 1.41 -1.05 13.78
C ASP A 137 0.62 -2.08 12.97
N LYS A 138 0.86 -3.38 13.18
CA LYS A 138 0.14 -4.48 12.48
C LYS A 138 -1.34 -4.63 12.92
N LYS A 139 -2.18 -3.63 12.63
CA LYS A 139 -3.62 -3.60 12.96
C LYS A 139 -4.48 -3.64 11.69
N ILE A 140 -5.66 -4.26 11.77
CA ILE A 140 -6.66 -4.27 10.68
C ILE A 140 -7.07 -2.84 10.31
N SER A 141 -7.19 -1.94 11.31
CA SER A 141 -7.48 -0.52 11.09
C SER A 141 -6.45 0.14 10.17
N ARG A 142 -5.16 -0.12 10.36
CA ARG A 142 -4.11 0.38 9.46
C ARG A 142 -4.31 -0.16 8.04
N LYS A 143 -4.64 -1.44 7.88
CA LYS A 143 -4.85 -2.03 6.54
C LYS A 143 -6.03 -1.41 5.80
N VAL A 144 -7.11 -1.09 6.51
CA VAL A 144 -8.25 -0.36 5.94
C VAL A 144 -7.85 1.06 5.56
N LYS A 145 -7.07 1.76 6.40
CA LYS A 145 -6.52 3.09 6.05
C LYS A 145 -5.64 3.02 4.80
N GLU A 146 -4.80 1.98 4.67
CA GLU A 146 -3.99 1.76 3.44
C GLU A 146 -4.88 1.65 2.19
N TRP A 147 -5.97 0.88 2.23
CA TRP A 147 -6.86 0.74 1.08
C TRP A 147 -7.51 2.06 0.69
N ILE A 148 -8.00 2.83 1.68
CA ILE A 148 -8.66 4.11 1.42
C ILE A 148 -7.67 5.12 0.85
N LEU A 149 -6.48 5.22 1.44
CA LEU A 149 -5.44 6.15 1.01
C LEU A 149 -4.83 5.75 -0.34
N ALA A 150 -4.64 4.45 -0.62
CA ALA A 150 -4.17 3.98 -1.91
C ALA A 150 -5.15 4.32 -3.05
N LEU A 151 -6.46 4.26 -2.79
CA LEU A 151 -7.47 4.71 -3.75
C LEU A 151 -7.49 6.23 -3.94
N LYS A 152 -7.13 7.00 -2.90
CA LYS A 152 -7.08 8.46 -2.97
C LYS A 152 -5.83 8.94 -3.71
N ILE A 153 -4.67 8.35 -3.44
CA ILE A 153 -3.40 8.76 -4.05
C ILE A 153 -3.37 8.52 -5.56
N GLU A 154 -3.99 7.43 -6.03
CA GLU A 154 -4.13 7.12 -7.47
C GLU A 154 -5.05 8.08 -8.24
N ARG A 155 -5.71 9.01 -7.55
CA ARG A 155 -6.50 10.07 -8.18
C ARG A 155 -5.75 11.40 -8.29
N ILE A 156 -4.62 11.52 -7.60
CA ILE A 156 -3.82 12.74 -7.53
C ILE A 156 -2.45 12.56 -8.18
N LEU A 157 -1.90 11.34 -8.15
CA LEU A 157 -0.62 10.99 -8.76
C LEU A 157 -0.80 10.01 -9.92
N GLU A 158 0.03 10.19 -10.93
CA GLU A 158 0.20 9.26 -12.03
C GLU A 158 0.99 8.02 -11.59
N LYS A 159 0.86 6.92 -12.35
CA LYS A 159 1.53 5.65 -12.04
C LYS A 159 3.04 5.75 -11.91
N ASP A 160 3.65 6.53 -12.79
CA ASP A 160 5.10 6.72 -12.78
C ASP A 160 5.55 7.51 -11.55
N GLU A 161 4.77 8.50 -11.09
CA GLU A 161 5.06 9.24 -9.85
C GLU A 161 4.97 8.31 -8.62
N ILE A 162 3.96 7.44 -8.58
CA ILE A 162 3.82 6.44 -7.51
C ILE A 162 4.99 5.45 -7.53
N LEU A 163 5.43 5.01 -8.71
CA LEU A 163 6.57 4.12 -8.86
C LEU A 163 7.89 4.81 -8.46
N GLU A 164 8.05 6.09 -8.81
CA GLU A 164 9.20 6.89 -8.41
C GLU A 164 9.29 6.98 -6.89
N LEU A 165 8.17 7.30 -6.22
CA LEU A 165 8.09 7.31 -4.76
C LEU A 165 8.46 5.95 -4.18
N TYR A 166 7.87 4.86 -4.70
CA TYR A 166 8.14 3.52 -4.21
C TYR A 166 9.63 3.14 -4.30
N LEU A 167 10.29 3.48 -5.40
CA LEU A 167 11.70 3.12 -5.62
C LEU A 167 12.68 4.02 -4.85
N ASN A 168 12.21 5.18 -4.39
CA ASN A 168 12.97 6.11 -3.57
C ASN A 168 12.68 5.98 -2.07
N GLU A 169 11.69 5.21 -1.65
CA GLU A 169 11.40 4.94 -0.23
C GLU A 169 12.30 3.86 0.37
#